data_AF-A0AAU4UKE4-F1
#
_entry.id   AF-A0AAU4UKE4-F1
#
_cell.length_a   1.000
_cell.length_b   1.000
_cell.length_c   1.000
_cell.angle_alpha   90.00
_cell.angle_beta   90.00
_cell.angle_gamma   90.00
#
_symmetry.space_group_name_H-M   'P 1'
#
loop_
_entity.id
_entity.type
_entity.pdbx_description
1 polymer ?
#
loop_
_entity_poly.entity_id
_entity_poly.type
_entity_poly.pdbx_seq_one_letter_code
_entity_poly.pdbx_strand_id
1 'polypeptide(L)' 'MTTRHRHNGADNSGNLTCPSCDKPRTAGQYLCPACWFALRATTRASLNKRDGLALTRLRELVQQLGDWTPLNSIEVTP' A
#
# COMPACT_ATOMS: atom_id res chain seq x y z
N MET A 1 9.26 26.34 2.56
CA MET A 1 10.23 25.52 1.78
C MET A 1 9.88 24.07 2.06
N THR A 2 8.95 23.49 1.28
CA THR A 2 8.36 22.18 1.58
C THR A 2 9.04 21.14 0.71
N THR A 3 9.90 20.32 1.32
CA THR A 3 10.69 19.32 0.62
C THR A 3 9.78 18.26 -0.01
N ARG A 4 9.69 18.26 -1.34
CA ARG A 4 9.04 17.21 -2.14
C ARG A 4 9.92 15.95 -2.10
N HIS A 5 9.70 15.11 -1.10
CA HIS A 5 10.33 13.80 -1.04
C HIS A 5 9.55 12.79 -1.88
N ARG A 6 10.04 12.58 -3.10
CA ARG A 6 9.56 11.59 -4.07
C ARG A 6 10.27 10.27 -3.75
N HIS A 7 9.66 9.39 -2.96
CA HIS A 7 10.23 8.08 -2.64
C HIS A 7 9.79 7.04 -3.69
N ASN A 8 10.69 6.78 -4.64
CA ASN A 8 10.53 5.75 -5.66
C ASN A 8 11.50 4.60 -5.32
N GLY A 9 10.94 3.50 -4.82
CA GLY A 9 11.34 2.12 -5.14
C GLY A 9 12.71 1.60 -4.68
N ALA A 10 12.66 0.69 -3.71
CA ALA A 10 13.62 -0.40 -3.42
C ALA A 10 15.05 0.01 -3.03
N ASP A 11 15.41 -0.28 -1.77
CA ASP A 11 16.82 -0.29 -1.39
C ASP A 11 17.53 -1.47 -2.09
N ASN A 12 18.79 -1.26 -2.50
CA ASN A 12 19.61 -2.21 -3.29
C ASN A 12 19.90 -3.56 -2.59
N SER A 13 19.25 -3.86 -1.46
CA SER A 13 19.47 -5.02 -0.60
C SER A 13 18.47 -6.17 -0.81
N GLY A 14 17.57 -6.06 -1.80
CA GLY A 14 16.51 -7.05 -2.04
C GLY A 14 15.38 -7.01 -1.01
N ASN A 15 15.37 -5.99 -0.15
CA ASN A 15 14.29 -5.73 0.79
C ASN A 15 13.19 -4.94 0.07
N LEU A 16 11.95 -5.45 0.15
CA LEU A 16 10.81 -4.76 -0.42
C LEU A 16 10.43 -3.64 0.54
N THR A 17 10.44 -2.41 0.06
CA THR A 17 10.02 -1.25 0.85
C THR A 17 8.51 -1.08 0.80
N CYS A 18 7.94 -0.64 1.92
CA CYS A 18 6.54 -0.28 2.01
C CYS A 18 6.30 1.06 1.28
N PRO A 19 5.43 1.11 0.26
CA PRO A 19 5.19 2.35 -0.50
C PRO A 19 4.53 3.48 0.32
N SER A 20 4.05 3.20 1.54
CA SER A 20 3.40 4.20 2.40
C SER A 20 4.33 4.85 3.43
N CYS A 21 5.40 4.17 3.84
CA CYS A 21 6.20 4.61 5.00
C CYS A 21 7.68 4.23 4.92
N ASP A 22 8.11 3.68 3.78
CA ASP A 22 9.50 3.28 3.49
C ASP A 22 10.10 2.26 4.49
N LYS A 23 9.28 1.62 5.32
CA LYS A 23 9.71 0.51 6.19
C LYS A 23 9.85 -0.80 5.40
N PRO A 24 10.69 -1.73 5.85
CA PRO A 24 10.76 -3.09 5.30
C PRO A 24 9.37 -3.78 5.30
N ARG A 25 9.06 -4.49 4.23
CA ARG A 25 7.93 -5.43 4.13
C ARG A 25 8.41 -6.78 3.60
N THR A 26 7.70 -7.84 3.97
CA THR A 26 7.99 -9.20 3.49
C THR A 26 7.51 -9.38 2.06
N ALA A 27 8.22 -10.20 1.28
CA ALA A 27 7.76 -10.66 -0.02
C ALA A 27 6.37 -11.27 0.05
N GLY A 28 5.49 -10.91 -0.90
CA GLY A 28 4.09 -11.32 -0.93
C GLY A 28 3.13 -10.42 -0.14
N GLN A 29 3.61 -9.49 0.69
CA GLN A 29 2.75 -8.49 1.35
C GLN A 29 2.65 -7.22 0.51
N TYR A 30 1.47 -6.59 0.42
CA TYR A 30 1.32 -5.32 -0.29
C TYR A 30 1.93 -4.13 0.49
N LEU A 31 1.82 -4.16 1.81
CA LEU A 31 2.30 -3.15 2.75
C LEU A 31 3.04 -3.82 3.90
N CYS A 32 3.82 -3.07 4.66
CA CYS A 32 4.34 -3.57 5.94
C CYS A 32 3.19 -3.82 6.93
N PRO A 33 3.38 -4.67 7.97
CA PRO A 33 2.31 -5.01 8.91
C PRO A 33 1.64 -3.80 9.55
N ALA A 34 2.41 -2.78 9.95
CA ALA A 34 1.87 -1.57 10.57
C ALA A 34 0.94 -0.79 9.62
N CYS A 35 1.36 -0.57 8.38
CA CYS A 35 0.54 0.11 7.38
C CYS A 35 -0.67 -0.72 6.98
N TRP A 36 -0.52 -2.05 6.93
CA TRP A 36 -1.64 -2.94 6.69
C TRP A 36 -2.72 -2.79 7.77
N PHE A 37 -2.35 -2.78 9.05
CA PHE A 37 -3.31 -2.62 10.15
C PHE A 37 -3.91 -1.20 10.26
N ALA A 38 -3.26 -0.19 9.68
CA ALA A 38 -3.81 1.16 9.59
C ALA A 38 -4.92 1.31 8.53
N LEU A 39 -5.04 0.36 7.59
CA LEU A 39 -6.16 0.31 6.66
C LEU A 39 -7.46 -0.06 7.39
N ARG A 40 -8.59 0.49 6.90
CA ARG A 40 -9.93 0.08 7.35
C ARG A 40 -10.09 -1.44 7.23
N ALA A 41 -10.81 -2.04 8.17
CA ALA A 41 -11.06 -3.49 8.18
C ALA A 41 -11.78 -3.95 6.90
N THR A 42 -12.70 -3.13 6.37
CA THR A 42 -13.40 -3.37 5.11
C THR A 42 -12.45 -3.39 3.92
N THR A 43 -11.57 -2.37 3.82
CA THR A 43 -10.54 -2.29 2.78
C THR A 43 -9.60 -3.50 2.83
N ARG A 44 -9.15 -3.90 4.03
CA ARG A 44 -8.36 -5.13 4.21
C ARG A 44 -9.10 -6.38 3.76
N ALA A 45 -10.39 -6.49 4.07
CA ALA A 45 -11.20 -7.64 3.66
C ALA A 45 -11.29 -7.71 2.12
N SER A 46 -11.55 -6.60 1.45
CA SER A 46 -11.61 -6.53 -0.02
C SER A 46 -10.26 -6.84 -0.67
N LEU A 47 -9.15 -6.34 -0.12
CA LEU A 47 -7.80 -6.64 -0.61
C LEU A 47 -7.38 -8.11 -0.43
N ASN A 48 -7.97 -8.83 0.53
CA ASN A 48 -7.72 -10.26 0.73
C ASN A 48 -8.52 -11.15 -0.25
N LYS A 49 -9.54 -10.62 -0.93
CA LYS A 49 -10.33 -11.42 -1.87
C LYS A 49 -9.51 -11.75 -3.11
N ARG A 50 -9.46 -13.04 -3.45
CA ARG A 50 -8.77 -13.58 -4.62
C ARG A 50 -9.76 -13.85 -5.75
N ASP A 51 -10.37 -12.78 -6.25
CA ASP A 51 -11.28 -12.81 -7.39
C ASP A 51 -10.72 -12.00 -8.58
N GLY A 52 -11.45 -11.95 -9.69
CA GLY A 52 -11.03 -11.24 -10.90
C GLY A 52 -10.73 -9.75 -10.71
N LEU A 53 -11.18 -9.14 -9.61
CA LEU A 53 -10.93 -7.74 -9.27
C LEU A 53 -9.71 -7.53 -8.36
N ALA A 54 -9.01 -8.60 -7.94
CA ALA A 54 -7.86 -8.49 -7.04
C ALA A 54 -6.77 -7.53 -7.57
N LEU A 55 -6.47 -7.61 -8.88
CA LEU A 55 -5.51 -6.69 -9.51
C LEU A 55 -6.03 -5.26 -9.58
N THR A 56 -7.34 -5.07 -9.77
CA THR A 56 -7.99 -3.74 -9.75
C THR A 56 -7.81 -3.09 -8.38
N ARG A 57 -8.16 -3.80 -7.31
CA ARG A 57 -8.01 -3.32 -5.93
C ARG A 57 -6.55 -2.97 -5.59
N LEU A 58 -5.60 -3.77 -6.08
CA LEU A 58 -4.18 -3.49 -5.90
C LEU A 58 -3.75 -2.20 -6.61
N ARG A 59 -4.24 -1.96 -7.84
CA ARG A 59 -3.96 -0.69 -8.54
C ARG A 59 -4.58 0.49 -7.81
N GLU A 60 -5.82 0.38 -7.35
CA GLU A 60 -6.51 1.42 -6.57
C GLU A 60 -5.72 1.78 -5.31
N LEU A 61 -5.23 0.77 -4.58
CA LEU A 61 -4.37 0.96 -3.41
C LEU A 61 -3.10 1.73 -3.78
N VAL A 62 -2.36 1.29 -4.80
CA VAL A 62 -1.09 1.92 -5.20
C VAL A 62 -1.30 3.34 -5.72
N GLN A 63 -2.38 3.60 -6.45
CA GLN A 63 -2.76 4.94 -6.91
C GLN A 63 -3.01 5.88 -5.74
N GLN A 64 -3.83 5.47 -4.77
CA GLN A 64 -4.14 6.30 -3.59
C GLN A 64 -2.92 6.53 -2.69
N LEU A 65 -2.04 5.54 -2.56
CA LEU A 65 -0.76 5.74 -1.87
C LEU A 65 0.12 6.76 -2.58
N GLY A 66 0.14 6.75 -3.92
CA GLY A 66 0.84 7.74 -4.73
C GLY A 66 0.27 9.17 -4.61
N ASP A 67 -1.02 9.28 -4.30
CA ASP A 67 -1.72 10.55 -4.05
C ASP A 67 -1.59 11.04 -2.60
N TRP A 68 -0.79 10.34 -1.77
CA TRP A 68 -0.63 10.64 -0.34
C TRP A 68 -1.92 10.49 0.48
N THR A 69 -2.89 9.71 -0.01
CA THR A 69 -4.11 9.41 0.73
C THR A 69 -3.75 8.72 2.05
N PRO A 70 -4.24 9.22 3.19
CA PRO A 70 -3.98 8.59 4.47
C PRO A 70 -4.61 7.19 4.49
N LEU A 71 -3.89 6.21 5.06
CA LEU A 71 -4.25 4.78 5.03
C LEU A 71 -5.68 4.49 5.54
N ASN A 72 -6.15 5.27 6.52
CA ASN A 72 -7.49 5.15 7.08
C ASN A 72 -8.60 5.67 6.16
N SER A 73 -8.26 6.33 5.06
CA SER A 73 -9.18 6.88 4.05
C SER A 73 -9.10 6.14 2.72
N ILE A 74 -8.22 5.14 2.62
CA ILE A 74 -8.11 4.32 1.42
C ILE A 74 -9.33 3.40 1.30
N GLU A 75 -9.99 3.48 0.15
CA GLU A 75 -11.12 2.63 -0.22
C GLU A 75 -10.82 1.94 -1.55
N VAL A 76 -11.21 0.67 -1.67
CA VAL A 76 -11.02 -0.11 -2.89
C VAL A 76 -12.34 -0.71 -3.30
N THR A 77 -12.44 -1.14 -4.56
CA THR A 77 -13.61 -1.87 -5.05
C THR A 77 -13.93 -3.05 -4.11
N PRO A 78 -15.19 -3.24 -3.68
CA PRO A 78 -15.55 -4.23 -2.66
C PRO A 78 -15.26 -5.67 -3.03
#